data_AF-A0A450Y8V7-F1
#
_entry.id   AF-A0A450Y8V7-F1
#
_cell.length_a   1.000
_cell.length_b   1.000
_cell.length_c   1.000
_cell.angle_alpha   90.00
_cell.angle_beta   90.00
_cell.angle_gamma   90.00
#
_symmetry.space_group_name_H-M   'P 1'
#
loop_
_entity.id
_entity.type
_entity.pdbx_description
1 polymer ?
#
loop_
_entity_poly.entity_id
_entity_poly.type
_entity_poly.pdbx_seq_one_letter_code
_entity_poly.pdbx_strand_id
1 'polypeptide(L)' 'MSGILAEPVFAPLREIPEFARFRIDKELDTIVWPNGADPAPGRIYFEAFKNDDDPLP' A
#
# COMPACT_ATOMS: atom_id res chain seq x y z
N MET A 1 -3.68 -12.36 5.45
CA MET A 1 -3.32 -11.00 5.90
C MET A 1 -2.04 -10.60 5.18
N SER A 2 -1.99 -9.43 4.51
CA SER A 2 -0.80 -9.02 3.75
C SER A 2 0.39 -8.81 4.69
N GLY A 3 1.57 -9.31 4.30
CA GLY A 3 2.79 -9.24 5.11
C GLY A 3 3.32 -7.81 5.27
N ILE A 4 3.01 -6.92 4.33
CA ILE A 4 3.43 -5.51 4.37
C ILE A 4 2.85 -4.78 5.60
N LEU A 5 1.62 -5.13 6.02
CA LEU A 5 0.97 -4.50 7.17
C LEU A 5 1.58 -4.93 8.50
N ALA A 6 2.54 -5.86 8.53
CA ALA A 6 3.28 -6.23 9.74
C ALA A 6 4.43 -5.26 10.05
N GLU A 7 4.87 -4.48 9.08
CA GLU A 7 5.95 -3.52 9.28
C GLU A 7 5.43 -2.30 10.08
N PRO A 8 6.19 -1.76 11.05
CA PRO A 8 5.70 -0.72 11.95
C PRO A 8 5.11 0.53 11.28
N VAL A 9 5.68 0.94 10.13
CA VAL A 9 5.21 2.10 9.36
C VAL A 9 3.84 1.86 8.69
N PHE A 10 3.52 0.62 8.35
CA PHE A 10 2.27 0.24 7.70
C PHE A 10 1.22 -0.31 8.69
N ALA A 11 1.62 -0.63 9.93
CA ALA A 11 0.72 -1.17 10.95
C ALA A 11 -0.53 -0.30 11.20
N PRO A 12 -0.46 1.05 11.21
CA PRO A 12 -1.65 1.90 11.35
C PRO A 12 -2.66 1.75 10.21
N LEU A 13 -2.21 1.33 9.02
CA LEU A 13 -3.05 1.20 7.83
C LEU A 13 -4.02 0.00 7.88
N ARG A 14 -3.97 -0.81 8.94
CA ARG A 14 -4.97 -1.84 9.22
C ARG A 14 -6.32 -1.25 9.60
N GLU A 15 -6.33 -0.04 10.14
CA GLU A 15 -7.54 0.66 10.54
C GLU A 15 -8.12 1.40 9.34
N ILE A 16 -9.38 1.11 8.97
CA ILE A 16 -10.07 1.72 7.82
C ILE A 16 -9.99 3.26 7.84
N PRO A 17 -10.21 3.94 8.99
CA PRO A 17 -10.12 5.40 9.02
C PRO A 17 -8.74 5.94 8.68
N GLU A 18 -7.67 5.21 9.02
CA GLU A 18 -6.31 5.61 8.67
C GLU A 18 -6.00 5.26 7.21
N PHE A 19 -6.40 4.06 6.77
CA PHE A 19 -6.24 3.63 5.38
C PHE A 19 -6.89 4.62 4.39
N ALA A 20 -8.06 5.16 4.72
CA ALA A 20 -8.79 6.10 3.87
C ALA A 20 -8.13 7.49 3.73
N ARG A 21 -7.07 7.80 4.49
CA ARG A 21 -6.42 9.12 4.51
C ARG A 21 -5.28 9.28 3.51
N PHE A 22 -5.12 8.34 2.59
CA PHE A 22 -4.08 8.44 1.56
C PHE A 22 -4.27 9.69 0.70
N ARG A 23 -3.16 10.23 0.20
CA ARG A 23 -3.13 11.27 -0.83
C ARG A 23 -2.21 10.85 -1.96
N ILE A 24 -2.40 11.44 -3.13
CA ILE A 24 -1.45 11.33 -4.23
C ILE A 24 -0.32 12.32 -3.99
N ASP A 25 0.92 11.84 -3.98
CA ASP A 25 2.09 12.70 -4.09
C ASP A 25 2.40 12.93 -5.58
N LYS A 26 2.22 14.17 -6.04
CA LYS A 26 2.36 14.54 -7.46
C LYS A 26 3.80 14.73 -7.90
N GLU A 27 4.74 14.81 -6.96
CA GLU A 27 6.16 14.91 -7.29
C GLU A 27 6.74 13.53 -7.58
N LEU A 28 6.31 12.54 -6.79
CA LEU A 28 6.79 11.16 -6.89
C LEU A 28 5.86 10.24 -7.69
N ASP A 29 4.66 10.72 -8.06
CA ASP A 29 3.57 9.92 -8.64
C ASP A 29 3.25 8.65 -7.81
N THR A 30 3.24 8.81 -6.48
CA THR A 30 2.94 7.74 -5.51
C THR A 30 1.71 8.03 -4.66
N ILE A 31 1.27 7.04 -3.87
CA ILE A 31 0.28 7.23 -2.81
C ILE A 31 0.99 7.28 -1.47
N VAL A 32 0.64 8.26 -0.64
CA VAL A 32 1.28 8.45 0.67
C VAL A 32 0.24 8.68 1.77
N TRP A 33 0.55 8.24 2.98
CA TRP A 33 -0.26 8.46 4.18
C TRP A 33 0.33 9.52 5.11
N PRO A 34 -0.48 10.13 6.00
CA PRO A 34 -0.01 11.14 6.95
C PRO A 34 1.08 10.65 7.91
N ASN A 35 1.13 9.34 8.17
CA ASN A 35 2.15 8.70 8.99
C ASN A 35 3.49 8.46 8.26
N GLY A 36 3.61 8.89 7.00
CA GLY A 36 4.81 8.74 6.18
C GLY A 36 4.92 7.40 5.44
N ALA A 37 3.88 6.55 5.48
CA ALA A 37 3.85 5.34 4.66
C ALA A 37 3.73 5.71 3.16
N ASP A 38 4.69 5.24 2.37
CA ASP A 38 4.74 5.35 0.90
C ASP A 38 5.17 4.00 0.32
N PRO A 39 4.24 3.05 0.16
CA PRO A 39 4.57 1.76 -0.44
C PRO A 39 4.82 1.96 -1.94
N ALA A 40 5.98 1.50 -2.42
CA ALA A 40 6.32 1.57 -3.84
C ALA A 40 5.23 0.93 -4.74
N PRO A 41 4.92 1.49 -5.92
CA PRO A 41 3.87 0.99 -6.82
C PRO A 41 3.97 -0.51 -7.12
N GLY A 42 5.19 -1.01 -7.36
CA GLY A 42 5.42 -2.44 -7.62
C GLY A 42 5.08 -3.35 -6.42
N ARG A 43 5.25 -2.87 -5.19
CA ARG A 43 4.86 -3.62 -3.99
C ARG A 43 3.33 -3.67 -3.84
N ILE A 44 2.64 -2.58 -4.13
CA ILE A 44 1.16 -2.54 -4.15
C ILE A 44 0.64 -3.54 -5.17
N TYR A 45 1.19 -3.50 -6.39
CA TYR A 45 0.82 -4.42 -7.47
C TYR A 45 1.06 -5.88 -7.07
N PHE A 46 2.26 -6.21 -6.59
CA PHE A 46 2.55 -7.56 -6.11
C PHE A 46 1.58 -8.02 -5.02
N GLU A 47 1.33 -7.21 -3.98
CA GLU A 47 0.43 -7.61 -2.90
C GLU A 47 -1.03 -7.78 -3.36
N ALA A 48 -1.47 -7.03 -4.37
CA ALA A 48 -2.81 -7.11 -4.94
C ALA A 48 -3.02 -8.38 -5.77
N PHE A 49 -2.01 -8.80 -6.55
CA PHE A 49 -2.16 -9.85 -7.57
C PHE A 49 -1.37 -11.13 -7.28
N LYS A 50 -0.57 -11.21 -6.21
CA LYS A 50 0.28 -12.38 -5.91
C LYS A 50 -0.44 -13.72 -5.72
N ASN A 51 -1.76 -13.71 -5.54
CA ASN A 51 -2.57 -14.92 -5.38
C ASN A 51 -3.43 -15.22 -6.61
N ASP A 52 -3.32 -14.40 -7.66
CA ASP A 52 -4.09 -14.59 -8.87
C ASP A 52 -3.40 -15.69 -9.70
N ASP A 53 -4.19 -16.66 -10.18
CA ASP A 53 -3.69 -17.79 -10.98
C ASP A 53 -3.17 -17.33 -12.36
N ASP A 54 -3.54 -16.12 -12.78
CA ASP A 54 -3.11 -15.47 -14.01
C ASP A 54 -2.91 -13.97 -13.75
N PRO A 55 -1.76 -13.58 -13.14
CA PRO A 55 -1.60 -12.22 -12.65
C PRO A 55 -1.48 -11.17 -13.78
N LEU A 56 -1.34 -11.59 -15.05
CA LEU A 56 -1.26 -10.75 -16.25
C LEU A 56 -1.60 -11.56 -17.53
N PRO A 57 -2.28 -10.99 -18.54
CA PRO A 57 -2.09 -11.43 -19.93
C PRO A 57 -0.69 -11.09 -20.47
#